data_AF-A0A4Y9S1H4-F1
#
_entry.id   AF-A0A4Y9S1H4-F1
#
_cell.length_a   1.000
_cell.length_b   1.000
_cell.length_c   1.000
_cell.angle_alpha   90.00
_cell.angle_beta   90.00
_cell.angle_gamma   90.00
#
_symmetry.space_group_name_H-M   'P 1'
#
loop_
_entity.id
_entity.type
_entity.pdbx_description
1 polymer ?
#
loop_
_entity_poly.entity_id
_entity_poly.type
_entity_poly.pdbx_seq_one_letter_code
_entity_poly.pdbx_strand_id
1 'polypeptide(L)'
;MTVWRTILISILLATGDAQATALRSDRPTDDSVCDLGSNTSLALMKIRSVPWHTREIDKVHERMLVSWVVHQCHDGQILIIDGANGDDWEHRYAESSALRLCTGADIRQFSKGSSQYPQAFELRCLIRKITSARNWSENQDRLESLDAMIASRAGVLPEGEAVHRSDATNVVDKAADRCSGKSKLASILFGGGTCKTK
;
A
#
# COMPACT_ATOMS: atom_id res chain seq x y z
N MET A 1 -65.45 -11.99 -33.08
CA MET A 1 -64.25 -12.85 -32.92
C MET A 1 -63.07 -11.92 -32.69
N THR A 2 -62.71 -11.69 -31.43
CA THR A 2 -61.68 -10.74 -31.00
C THR A 2 -60.37 -11.49 -30.74
N VAL A 3 -59.34 -11.18 -31.52
CA VAL A 3 -58.00 -11.80 -31.38
C VAL A 3 -57.19 -10.96 -30.41
N TRP A 4 -56.96 -11.47 -29.20
CA TRP A 4 -56.06 -10.87 -28.22
C TRP A 4 -54.61 -11.22 -28.60
N ARG A 5 -53.82 -10.23 -29.02
CA ARG A 5 -52.37 -10.34 -29.19
C ARG A 5 -51.71 -10.09 -27.82
N THR A 6 -51.25 -11.15 -27.17
CA THR A 6 -50.39 -11.07 -25.99
C THR A 6 -49.00 -10.62 -26.43
N ILE A 7 -48.60 -9.42 -26.03
CA ILE A 7 -47.23 -8.92 -26.16
C ILE A 7 -46.45 -9.44 -24.95
N LEU A 8 -45.60 -10.44 -25.16
CA LEU A 8 -44.60 -10.88 -24.19
C LEU A 8 -43.43 -9.90 -24.21
N ILE A 9 -43.36 -9.02 -23.20
CA ILE A 9 -42.21 -8.14 -22.96
C ILE A 9 -41.16 -8.97 -22.20
N SER A 10 -40.16 -9.47 -22.92
CA SER A 10 -38.97 -10.08 -22.32
C SER A 10 -38.10 -9.01 -21.70
N ILE A 11 -38.21 -8.83 -20.37
CA ILE A 11 -37.29 -8.00 -19.59
C ILE A 11 -36.00 -8.81 -19.43
N LEU A 12 -35.01 -8.59 -20.29
CA LEU A 12 -33.63 -8.98 -20.02
C LEU A 12 -33.10 -8.08 -18.90
N LEU A 13 -33.18 -8.56 -17.66
CA LEU A 13 -32.40 -8.04 -16.56
C LEU A 13 -30.93 -8.38 -16.84
N ALA A 14 -30.19 -7.40 -17.34
CA ALA A 14 -28.74 -7.45 -17.36
C ALA A 14 -28.26 -7.43 -15.90
N THR A 15 -28.06 -8.62 -15.33
CA THR A 15 -27.32 -8.79 -14.08
C THR A 15 -25.85 -8.55 -14.41
N GLY A 16 -25.39 -7.30 -14.28
CA GLY A 16 -23.96 -7.02 -14.26
C GLY A 16 -23.34 -7.85 -13.14
N ASP A 17 -22.27 -8.58 -13.44
CA ASP A 17 -21.53 -9.34 -12.44
C ASP A 17 -21.11 -8.40 -11.33
N ALA A 18 -21.69 -8.64 -10.16
CA ALA A 18 -21.37 -7.92 -8.95
C ALA A 18 -19.97 -8.38 -8.50
N GLN A 19 -18.94 -7.58 -8.81
CA GLN A 19 -17.57 -7.87 -8.40
C GLN A 19 -17.25 -7.12 -7.11
N ALA A 20 -17.30 -7.85 -6.01
CA ALA A 20 -16.92 -7.33 -4.71
C ALA A 20 -15.43 -7.02 -4.70
N THR A 21 -15.10 -5.76 -4.43
CA THR A 21 -13.72 -5.30 -4.38
C THR A 21 -13.23 -5.30 -2.94
N ALA A 22 -12.56 -6.38 -2.56
CA ALA A 22 -11.72 -6.42 -1.38
C ALA A 22 -10.25 -6.41 -1.80
N LEU A 23 -9.41 -5.61 -1.13
CA LEU A 23 -7.97 -5.62 -1.36
C LEU A 23 -7.32 -6.98 -0.99
N ARG A 24 -8.03 -7.81 -0.22
CA ARG A 24 -7.61 -9.18 0.11
C ARG A 24 -8.67 -10.19 -0.33
N SER A 25 -8.22 -11.33 -0.84
CA SER A 25 -9.06 -12.44 -1.29
C SER A 25 -9.74 -13.23 -0.15
N ASP A 26 -9.40 -12.96 1.11
CA ASP A 26 -9.87 -13.72 2.28
C ASP A 26 -11.09 -13.11 2.98
N ARG A 27 -11.61 -11.99 2.48
CA ARG A 27 -12.90 -11.44 2.92
C ARG A 27 -13.84 -11.26 1.72
N PRO A 28 -14.83 -12.15 1.54
CA PRO A 28 -15.92 -11.87 0.61
C PRO A 28 -16.71 -10.68 1.17
N THR A 29 -16.45 -9.49 0.63
CA THR A 29 -17.40 -8.39 0.72
C THR A 29 -18.48 -8.58 -0.34
N ASP A 30 -19.60 -7.87 -0.23
CA ASP A 30 -20.49 -7.67 -1.37
C ASP A 30 -20.06 -6.39 -2.11
N ASP A 31 -20.67 -6.12 -3.26
CA ASP A 31 -20.39 -4.93 -4.07
C ASP A 31 -20.67 -3.61 -3.37
N SER A 32 -21.27 -3.61 -2.18
CA SER A 32 -21.55 -2.38 -1.43
C SER A 32 -20.35 -1.88 -0.63
N VAL A 33 -19.25 -2.64 -0.54
CA VAL A 33 -18.09 -2.29 0.30
C VAL A 33 -16.80 -2.30 -0.50
N CYS A 34 -16.02 -1.24 -0.32
CA CYS A 34 -14.64 -1.09 -0.77
C CYS A 34 -13.73 -1.26 0.47
N ASP A 35 -13.41 -2.51 0.82
CA ASP A 35 -12.63 -2.86 2.02
C ASP A 35 -11.16 -3.09 1.65
N LEU A 36 -10.26 -2.29 2.22
CA LEU A 36 -8.81 -2.49 2.08
C LEU A 36 -8.26 -3.58 3.03
N GLY A 37 -9.12 -4.15 3.88
CA GLY A 37 -8.77 -5.17 4.87
C GLY A 37 -8.11 -4.60 6.12
N SER A 38 -7.87 -5.47 7.10
CA SER A 38 -7.13 -5.11 8.32
C SER A 38 -5.68 -4.72 7.98
N ASN A 39 -5.19 -3.65 8.60
CA ASN A 39 -3.90 -3.04 8.33
C ASN A 39 -3.77 -2.59 6.86
N THR A 40 -4.47 -1.50 6.54
CA THR A 40 -4.52 -0.95 5.18
C THR A 40 -3.13 -0.56 4.67
N SER A 41 -2.28 0.01 5.53
CA SER A 41 -0.92 0.40 5.14
C SER A 41 -0.09 -0.80 4.68
N LEU A 42 -0.10 -1.90 5.44
CA LEU A 42 0.59 -3.13 5.07
C LEU A 42 0.02 -3.74 3.77
N ALA A 43 -1.30 -3.68 3.57
CA ALA A 43 -1.94 -4.19 2.36
C ALA A 43 -1.49 -3.41 1.12
N LEU A 44 -1.40 -2.08 1.21
CA LEU A 44 -0.87 -1.22 0.14
C LEU A 44 0.60 -1.52 -0.15
N MET A 45 1.42 -1.74 0.89
CA MET A 45 2.83 -2.10 0.74
C MET A 45 3.06 -3.43 0.03
N LYS A 46 2.09 -4.37 0.08
CA LYS A 46 2.14 -5.62 -0.69
C LYS A 46 1.91 -5.41 -2.18
N ILE A 47 1.10 -4.41 -2.54
CA ILE A 47 0.89 -4.03 -3.95
C ILE A 47 2.14 -3.34 -4.50
N ARG A 48 2.70 -2.43 -3.72
CA ARG A 48 3.88 -1.66 -4.10
C ARG A 48 4.76 -1.41 -2.88
N SER A 49 5.99 -1.92 -2.94
CA SER A 49 6.95 -1.80 -1.84
C SER A 49 7.31 -0.35 -1.58
N VAL A 50 7.25 0.05 -0.31
CA VAL A 50 7.67 1.37 0.18
C VAL A 50 8.77 1.15 1.23
N PRO A 51 9.97 1.75 1.09
CA PRO A 51 11.04 1.61 2.07
C PRO A 51 10.64 2.11 3.46
N TRP A 52 11.14 1.44 4.52
CA TRP A 52 10.80 1.73 5.92
C TRP A 52 11.09 3.18 6.37
N HIS A 53 12.11 3.82 5.79
CA HIS A 53 12.50 5.21 6.11
C HIS A 53 12.07 6.22 5.05
N THR A 54 10.92 5.97 4.41
CA THR A 54 10.40 6.90 3.41
C THR A 54 9.95 8.21 4.07
N ARG A 55 10.51 9.33 3.63
CA ARG A 55 10.05 10.66 4.05
C ARG A 55 8.63 10.89 3.51
N GLU A 56 7.81 11.64 4.26
CA GLU A 56 6.41 11.89 3.88
C GLU A 56 5.64 10.59 3.56
N ILE A 57 5.85 9.56 4.39
CA ILE A 57 5.23 8.24 4.23
C ILE A 57 3.70 8.31 4.16
N ASP A 58 3.10 9.28 4.86
CA ASP A 58 1.67 9.58 4.80
C ASP A 58 1.23 10.05 3.42
N LYS A 59 2.02 10.89 2.74
CA LYS A 59 1.72 11.32 1.36
C LYS A 59 1.85 10.19 0.35
N VAL A 60 2.86 9.33 0.53
CA VAL A 60 3.03 8.14 -0.32
C VAL A 60 1.84 7.19 -0.17
N HIS A 61 1.41 6.90 1.07
CA HIS A 61 0.27 6.02 1.33
C HIS A 61 -1.06 6.63 0.90
N GLU A 62 -1.28 7.94 1.08
CA GLU A 62 -2.45 8.64 0.56
C GLU A 62 -2.58 8.41 -0.95
N ARG A 63 -1.47 8.59 -1.67
CA ARG A 63 -1.46 8.45 -3.12
C ARG A 63 -1.68 7.00 -3.56
N MET A 64 -1.06 6.04 -2.89
CA MET A 64 -1.28 4.61 -3.13
C MET A 64 -2.75 4.22 -2.90
N LEU A 65 -3.32 4.63 -1.77
CA LEU A 65 -4.69 4.31 -1.39
C LEU A 65 -5.69 4.91 -2.39
N VAL A 66 -5.58 6.21 -2.65
CA VAL A 66 -6.50 6.90 -3.57
C VAL A 66 -6.39 6.31 -4.97
N SER A 67 -5.16 6.07 -5.47
CA SER A 67 -4.95 5.42 -6.76
C SER A 67 -5.61 4.04 -6.80
N TRP A 68 -5.46 3.22 -5.76
CA TRP A 68 -6.11 1.92 -5.70
C TRP A 68 -7.64 2.04 -5.71
N VAL A 69 -8.22 2.88 -4.85
CA VAL A 69 -9.68 3.05 -4.74
C VAL A 69 -10.29 3.53 -6.05
N VAL A 70 -9.67 4.49 -6.76
CA VAL A 70 -10.24 4.96 -8.04
C VAL A 70 -10.20 3.91 -9.14
N HIS A 71 -9.33 2.90 -9.05
CA HIS A 71 -9.27 1.82 -10.05
C HIS A 71 -10.16 0.63 -9.70
N GLN A 72 -10.42 0.43 -8.41
CA GLN A 72 -11.00 -0.82 -7.91
C GLN A 72 -12.40 -0.63 -7.32
N CYS A 73 -12.78 0.60 -6.96
CA CYS A 73 -14.04 0.92 -6.30
C CYS A 73 -14.88 1.93 -7.11
N HIS A 74 -16.13 2.12 -6.70
CA HIS A 74 -17.09 3.02 -7.33
C HIS A 74 -17.86 3.86 -6.31
N ASP A 75 -18.47 4.97 -6.78
CA ASP A 75 -19.31 5.81 -5.93
C ASP A 75 -20.51 4.99 -5.38
N GLY A 76 -20.85 5.20 -4.10
CA GLY A 76 -21.90 4.46 -3.42
C GLY A 76 -21.43 3.26 -2.61
N GLN A 77 -20.16 2.87 -2.70
CA GLN A 77 -19.58 1.86 -1.80
C GLN A 77 -19.15 2.48 -0.47
N ILE A 78 -19.21 1.68 0.61
CA ILE A 78 -18.60 2.02 1.89
C ILE A 78 -17.10 1.75 1.80
N LEU A 79 -16.30 2.81 1.88
CA LEU A 79 -14.86 2.73 2.04
C LEU A 79 -14.51 2.42 3.50
N ILE A 80 -13.63 1.45 3.71
CA ILE A 80 -13.07 1.11 5.02
C ILE A 80 -11.55 1.28 4.96
N ILE A 81 -11.00 2.09 5.87
CA ILE A 81 -9.55 2.32 6.03
C ILE A 81 -9.17 1.95 7.47
N ASP A 82 -8.27 0.98 7.64
CA ASP A 82 -7.85 0.44 8.94
C ASP A 82 -6.39 0.84 9.24
N GLY A 83 -6.20 1.63 10.30
CA GLY A 83 -4.89 1.97 10.87
C GLY A 83 -4.60 1.03 12.03
N ALA A 84 -3.89 -0.07 11.76
CA ALA A 84 -3.74 -1.17 12.69
C ALA A 84 -2.80 -0.86 13.87
N ASN A 85 -1.79 -0.01 13.64
CA ASN A 85 -0.84 0.38 14.69
C ASN A 85 -1.30 1.67 15.40
N GLY A 86 -2.04 2.52 14.68
CA GLY A 86 -2.51 3.80 15.19
C GLY A 86 -1.41 4.85 15.23
N ASP A 87 -0.39 4.70 14.37
CA ASP A 87 0.67 5.70 14.27
C ASP A 87 0.12 7.00 13.67
N ASP A 88 0.67 8.15 14.05
CA ASP A 88 0.18 9.45 13.58
C ASP A 88 0.17 9.59 12.05
N TRP A 89 1.13 8.95 11.37
CA TRP A 89 1.18 8.96 9.91
C TRP A 89 0.04 8.15 9.28
N GLU A 90 -0.42 7.08 9.95
CA GLU A 90 -1.59 6.31 9.52
C GLU A 90 -2.85 7.16 9.60
N HIS A 91 -3.03 7.89 10.70
CA HIS A 91 -4.13 8.83 10.88
C HIS A 91 -4.17 9.87 9.77
N ARG A 92 -3.03 10.51 9.49
CA ARG A 92 -2.94 11.57 8.48
C ARG A 92 -3.29 11.10 7.08
N TYR A 93 -2.75 9.95 6.63
CA TYR A 93 -3.05 9.48 5.28
C TYR A 93 -4.47 8.95 5.17
N ALA A 94 -4.99 8.30 6.21
CA ALA A 94 -6.34 7.76 6.21
C ALA A 94 -7.37 8.89 6.13
N GLU A 95 -7.20 9.94 6.95
CA GLU A 95 -8.06 11.11 6.94
C GLU A 95 -7.96 11.88 5.61
N SER A 96 -6.75 12.13 5.10
CA SER A 96 -6.58 12.86 3.84
C SER A 96 -7.17 12.09 2.64
N SER A 97 -7.00 10.77 2.63
CA SER A 97 -7.61 9.87 1.64
C SER A 97 -9.13 9.88 1.73
N ALA A 98 -9.69 9.76 2.94
CA ALA A 98 -11.14 9.80 3.16
C ALA A 98 -11.73 11.16 2.74
N LEU A 99 -11.08 12.27 3.08
CA LEU A 99 -11.49 13.61 2.64
C LEU A 99 -11.37 13.80 1.13
N ARG A 100 -10.62 12.97 0.42
CA ARG A 100 -10.52 13.00 -1.04
C ARG A 100 -11.62 12.18 -1.71
N LEU A 101 -12.02 11.07 -1.10
CA LEU A 101 -12.95 10.08 -1.65
C LEU A 101 -14.41 10.28 -1.17
N CYS A 102 -14.60 10.86 0.00
CA CYS A 102 -15.89 10.97 0.70
C CYS A 102 -16.19 12.41 1.14
N THR A 103 -17.46 12.73 1.40
CA THR A 103 -17.78 14.02 2.02
C THR A 103 -17.33 14.02 3.48
N GLY A 104 -16.79 15.14 3.98
CA GLY A 104 -16.26 15.18 5.35
C GLY A 104 -17.30 14.85 6.43
N ALA A 105 -18.57 15.21 6.18
CA ALA A 105 -19.68 14.93 7.09
C ALA A 105 -20.00 13.43 7.20
N ASP A 106 -19.62 12.62 6.21
CA ASP A 106 -19.86 11.16 6.16
C ASP A 106 -18.73 10.35 6.81
N ILE A 107 -17.60 10.99 7.13
CA ILE A 107 -16.46 10.29 7.72
C ILE A 107 -16.80 9.94 9.18
N ARG A 108 -16.67 8.65 9.50
CA ARG A 108 -16.86 8.11 10.84
C ARG A 108 -15.62 7.37 11.26
N GLN A 109 -15.10 7.70 12.42
CA GLN A 109 -13.97 7.01 13.03
C GLN A 109 -14.46 6.09 14.14
N PHE A 110 -13.93 4.87 14.15
CA PHE A 110 -14.16 3.88 15.18
C PHE A 110 -12.83 3.53 15.84
N SER A 111 -12.81 3.48 17.17
CA SER A 111 -11.65 2.97 17.88
C SER A 111 -11.57 1.45 17.70
N LYS A 112 -10.38 0.96 17.37
CA LYS A 112 -10.01 -0.46 17.30
C LYS A 112 -8.91 -0.79 18.30
N GLY A 113 -8.75 0.09 19.29
CA GLY A 113 -7.67 0.04 20.26
C GLY A 113 -7.60 -1.29 21.00
N SER A 114 -6.38 -1.77 21.20
CA SER A 114 -6.07 -2.92 22.05
C SER A 114 -5.03 -2.54 23.10
N SER A 115 -4.71 -3.44 24.03
CA SER A 115 -3.62 -3.22 24.98
C SER A 115 -2.26 -3.02 24.29
N GLN A 116 -2.06 -3.65 23.13
CA GLN A 116 -0.83 -3.54 22.34
C GLN A 116 -0.81 -2.31 21.43
N TYR A 117 -1.97 -1.97 20.85
CA TYR A 117 -2.14 -0.85 19.91
C TYR A 117 -3.33 0.01 20.34
N PRO A 118 -3.18 0.88 21.35
CA PRO A 118 -4.31 1.62 21.93
C PRO A 118 -4.90 2.66 20.97
N GLN A 119 -4.12 3.12 20.00
CA GLN A 119 -4.52 4.13 19.01
C GLN A 119 -5.04 3.54 17.70
N ALA A 120 -5.13 2.21 17.59
CA ALA A 120 -5.65 1.57 16.38
C ALA A 120 -7.07 2.06 16.07
N PHE A 121 -7.37 2.27 14.80
CA PHE A 121 -8.61 2.90 14.37
C PHE A 121 -9.11 2.36 13.02
N GLU A 122 -10.38 2.65 12.74
CA GLU A 122 -11.01 2.37 11.46
C GLU A 122 -11.80 3.61 11.02
N LEU A 123 -11.56 4.09 9.80
CA LEU A 123 -12.41 5.09 9.15
C LEU A 123 -13.39 4.39 8.22
N ARG A 124 -14.66 4.81 8.30
CA ARG A 124 -15.69 4.42 7.34
C ARG A 124 -16.31 5.67 6.73
N CYS A 125 -16.53 5.63 5.42
CA CYS A 125 -17.30 6.66 4.74
C CYS A 125 -17.90 6.14 3.44
N LEU A 126 -18.96 6.79 2.98
CA LEU A 126 -19.55 6.50 1.68
C LEU A 126 -18.77 7.21 0.59
N ILE A 127 -18.28 6.48 -0.42
CA ILE A 127 -17.56 7.05 -1.55
C ILE A 127 -18.53 7.90 -2.37
N ARG A 128 -18.18 9.17 -2.55
CA ARG A 128 -19.00 10.17 -3.27
C ARG A 128 -18.22 11.01 -4.28
N LYS A 129 -16.90 10.86 -4.32
CA LYS A 129 -15.98 11.73 -5.07
C LYS A 129 -15.00 10.94 -5.92
N ILE A 130 -15.39 9.75 -6.43
CA ILE A 130 -14.47 8.90 -7.22
C ILE A 130 -13.90 9.66 -8.43
N THR A 131 -14.73 10.43 -9.13
CA THR A 131 -14.31 11.20 -10.32
C THR A 131 -13.33 12.31 -9.96
N SER A 132 -13.59 13.07 -8.89
CA SER A 132 -12.68 14.12 -8.43
C SER A 132 -11.36 13.54 -7.92
N ALA A 133 -11.41 12.39 -7.23
CA ALA A 133 -10.24 11.68 -6.76
C ALA A 133 -9.41 11.13 -7.92
N ARG A 134 -10.04 10.64 -9.00
CA ARG A 134 -9.37 10.19 -10.23
C ARG A 134 -8.60 11.34 -10.87
N ASN A 135 -9.26 12.48 -11.10
CA ASN A 135 -8.62 13.66 -11.66
C ASN A 135 -7.45 14.14 -10.81
N TRP A 136 -7.58 14.08 -9.48
CA TRP A 136 -6.48 14.38 -8.58
C TRP A 136 -5.32 13.39 -8.76
N SER A 137 -5.60 12.09 -8.80
CA SER A 137 -4.59 11.04 -8.98
C SER A 137 -3.83 11.22 -10.29
N GLU A 138 -4.53 11.43 -11.40
CA GLU A 138 -3.95 11.68 -12.71
C GLU A 138 -3.10 12.95 -12.73
N ASN A 139 -3.56 14.01 -12.05
CA ASN A 139 -2.78 15.24 -11.92
C ASN A 139 -1.51 15.04 -11.07
N GLN A 140 -1.56 14.25 -9.99
CA GLN A 140 -0.37 13.88 -9.22
C GLN A 140 0.61 13.07 -10.07
N ASP A 141 0.11 12.09 -10.82
CA ASP A 141 0.93 11.25 -11.70
C ASP A 141 1.65 12.06 -12.78
N ARG A 142 1.02 13.15 -13.27
CA ARG A 142 1.64 14.09 -14.19
C ARG A 142 2.75 14.94 -13.55
N LEU A 143 2.64 15.26 -12.27
CA LEU A 143 3.64 16.06 -11.55
C LEU A 143 4.87 15.23 -11.18
N GLU A 144 4.64 14.03 -10.66
CA GLU A 144 5.68 13.10 -10.24
C GLU A 144 5.06 11.70 -10.25
N SER A 145 5.65 10.70 -10.91
CA SER A 145 5.11 9.32 -10.85
C SER A 145 5.25 8.72 -9.44
N LEU A 146 4.46 7.70 -9.11
CA LEU A 146 4.46 7.13 -7.75
C LEU A 146 5.79 6.44 -7.46
N ASP A 147 6.39 5.82 -8.47
CA ASP A 147 7.73 5.24 -8.37
C ASP A 147 8.80 6.31 -8.17
N ALA A 148 8.72 7.43 -8.89
CA ALA A 148 9.63 8.55 -8.70
C ALA A 148 9.51 9.14 -7.29
N MET A 149 8.28 9.29 -6.81
CA MET A 149 7.95 9.77 -5.46
C MET A 149 8.50 8.86 -4.36
N ILE A 150 8.36 7.54 -4.52
CA ILE A 150 8.92 6.56 -3.58
C ILE A 150 10.45 6.61 -3.63
N ALA A 151 11.05 6.65 -4.82
CA ALA A 151 12.50 6.69 -4.99
C ALA A 151 13.13 7.97 -4.44
N SER A 152 12.52 9.14 -4.68
CA SER A 152 13.01 10.45 -4.24
C SER A 152 12.90 10.65 -2.72
N ARG A 153 11.95 9.94 -2.10
CA ARG A 153 11.70 10.00 -0.65
C ARG A 153 12.24 8.83 0.13
N ALA A 154 12.76 7.79 -0.53
CA ALA A 154 13.49 6.73 0.12
C ALA A 154 14.62 7.34 0.97
N GLY A 155 14.54 7.15 2.28
CA GLY A 155 15.62 7.55 3.18
C GLY A 155 16.90 6.81 2.79
N VAL A 156 18.02 7.52 2.74
CA VAL A 156 19.34 6.87 2.77
C VAL A 156 19.47 6.28 4.17
N LEU A 157 19.54 4.94 4.25
CA LEU A 157 19.92 4.29 5.50
C LEU A 157 21.21 4.96 6.00
N PRO A 158 21.32 5.36 7.28
CA PRO A 158 22.59 5.82 7.79
C PRO A 158 23.64 4.75 7.50
N GLU A 159 24.72 5.15 6.81
CA GLU A 159 25.82 4.29 6.42
C GLU A 159 26.44 3.70 7.70
N GLY A 160 26.00 2.50 8.10
CA GLY A 160 26.39 1.90 9.37
C GLY A 160 25.39 0.92 9.98
N GLU A 161 24.12 0.92 9.58
CA GLU A 161 23.17 -0.08 10.06
C GLU A 161 23.18 -1.30 9.13
N ALA A 162 24.21 -2.13 9.31
CA ALA A 162 24.24 -3.45 8.73
C ALA A 162 22.99 -4.20 9.19
N VAL A 163 22.08 -4.45 8.25
CA VAL A 163 20.99 -5.41 8.41
C VAL A 163 21.64 -6.71 8.90
N HIS A 164 21.41 -7.05 10.17
CA HIS A 164 21.63 -8.39 10.67
C HIS A 164 20.67 -9.30 9.90
N ARG A 165 21.11 -9.75 8.72
CA ARG A 165 20.51 -10.85 8.01
C ARG A 165 20.79 -12.08 8.85
N SER A 166 19.78 -12.53 9.58
CA SER A 166 19.76 -13.82 10.25
C SER A 166 19.73 -14.93 9.18
N ASP A 167 20.85 -15.16 8.50
CA ASP A 167 21.05 -16.39 7.73
C ASP A 167 21.32 -17.50 8.75
N ALA A 168 20.24 -18.09 9.24
CA ALA A 168 20.28 -19.45 9.74
C ALA A 168 20.52 -20.35 8.52
N THR A 169 21.78 -20.64 8.23
CA THR A 169 22.25 -21.96 7.76
C THR A 169 23.78 -21.95 7.57
N ASN A 170 24.39 -23.00 8.15
CA ASN A 170 25.71 -23.56 7.83
C ASN A 170 26.95 -22.91 8.49
N VAL A 171 27.30 -23.54 9.62
CA VAL A 171 28.66 -23.91 10.04
C VAL A 171 29.63 -23.94 8.85
N VAL A 172 30.74 -23.20 8.94
CA VAL A 172 32.14 -23.62 8.69
C VAL A 172 33.03 -22.36 8.71
N ASP A 173 34.04 -22.43 9.59
CA ASP A 173 35.33 -21.74 9.59
C ASP A 173 35.49 -20.28 10.05
N LYS A 174 35.88 -20.20 11.34
CA LYS A 174 36.85 -19.23 11.88
C LYS A 174 38.15 -19.24 11.06
N ALA A 175 38.36 -18.28 10.16
CA ALA A 175 39.69 -17.84 9.73
C ALA A 175 39.62 -16.61 8.80
N ALA A 176 39.26 -15.44 9.31
CA ALA A 176 39.50 -14.18 8.59
C ALA A 176 39.63 -13.00 9.54
N ASP A 177 40.36 -13.19 10.63
CA ASP A 177 40.87 -12.10 11.44
C ASP A 177 42.35 -11.96 11.08
N ARG A 178 42.73 -10.78 10.54
CA ARG A 178 44.05 -10.34 9.99
C ARG A 178 44.06 -10.03 8.49
N CYS A 179 43.42 -8.94 8.11
CA CYS A 179 43.88 -8.04 7.05
C CYS A 179 43.46 -6.60 7.38
N SER A 180 43.95 -6.11 8.52
CA SER A 180 43.82 -4.72 8.94
C SER A 180 44.90 -3.86 8.29
N GLY A 181 44.55 -3.02 7.32
CA GLY A 181 45.52 -2.07 6.76
C GLY A 181 45.02 -1.33 5.53
N LYS A 182 44.55 -0.10 5.76
CA LYS A 182 44.17 0.93 4.77
C LYS A 182 45.09 0.94 3.53
N SER A 183 44.48 0.89 2.35
CA SER A 183 44.60 1.86 1.24
C SER A 183 44.60 1.20 -0.15
N LYS A 184 43.94 1.89 -1.09
CA LYS A 184 44.14 1.94 -2.55
C LYS A 184 43.27 1.01 -3.42
N LEU A 185 42.27 1.66 -4.02
CA LEU A 185 41.92 1.54 -5.44
C LEU A 185 43.15 1.16 -6.30
N ALA A 186 42.88 0.32 -7.30
CA ALA A 186 43.79 -0.21 -8.33
C ALA A 186 44.46 -1.54 -7.96
N SER A 187 43.78 -2.64 -8.27
CA SER A 187 44.35 -3.87 -8.86
C SER A 187 43.22 -4.83 -9.27
N ILE A 188 42.29 -4.34 -10.10
CA ILE A 188 41.59 -5.22 -11.04
C ILE A 188 42.47 -5.17 -12.29
N LEU A 189 42.88 -6.34 -12.77
CA LEU A 189 43.75 -6.63 -13.92
C LEU A 189 45.17 -7.05 -13.51
N PHE A 190 45.42 -8.36 -13.75
CA PHE A 190 46.69 -9.09 -13.77
C PHE A 190 47.22 -9.67 -12.44
N GLY A 191 47.32 -11.01 -12.42
CA GLY A 191 48.40 -11.71 -11.73
C GLY A 191 48.03 -12.34 -10.40
N GLY A 192 48.01 -13.68 -10.36
CA GLY A 192 47.87 -14.46 -9.13
C GLY A 192 49.02 -14.22 -8.15
N GLY A 193 48.69 -14.33 -6.86
CA GLY A 193 49.65 -14.32 -5.76
C GLY A 193 49.10 -15.12 -4.58
N THR A 194 49.69 -16.28 -4.34
CA THR A 194 49.45 -17.19 -3.21
C THR A 194 49.75 -16.52 -1.87
N CYS A 195 48.78 -16.48 -0.96
CA CYS A 195 49.06 -16.24 0.46
C CYS A 195 49.77 -17.48 1.03
N LYS A 196 51.00 -17.27 1.51
CA LYS A 196 51.82 -18.29 2.17
C LYS A 196 51.51 -18.24 3.67
N THR A 197 50.96 -19.31 4.21
CA THR A 197 50.78 -19.48 5.66
C THR A 197 52.13 -19.77 6.31
N LYS A 198 52.35 -19.17 7.48
CA LYS A 198 53.32 -19.63 8.46
C LYS A 198 52.58 -19.85 9.76
#